data_AF-A0A348MZJ5-F1
#
_entry.id   AF-A0A348MZJ5-F1
#
_cell.length_a   1.000
_cell.length_b   1.000
_cell.length_c   1.000
_cell.angle_alpha   90.00
_cell.angle_beta   90.00
_cell.angle_gamma   90.00
#
_symmetry.space_group_name_H-M   'P 1'
#
loop_
_entity.id
_entity.type
_entity.pdbx_description
1 polymer ?
#
loop_
_entity_poly.entity_id
_entity_poly.type
_entity_poly.pdbx_seq_one_letter_code
_entity_poly.pdbx_strand_id
1 'polypeptide(L)'
;LSKIFLGQGLKATGISKNTSPVPFTAPKSIFNVPITGARRFAIKSMSLSELKAIGKQANATVNDMVLALCSGALRKYMLEKNALPKKSLIASVPVSVRQVNRTGNQITYVAADLATNEPDSMTRLAKIGASTKDAKEEIGAVSSDAATSFAVIAQGLVAVTNQLNMTNLLPPAANVTISNVPGPRQPLYFGQAKMEASYPLSVLIDGQSLNITVVSYCDSIDFGLMACRDTIADVEKIADYIEEAMDGIKGGIYMQGLLQDKDNTLPHKS
;
A
#
# COMPACT_ATOMS: atom_id res chain seq x y z
N LEU A 1 -0.46 -22.67 -13.56
CA LEU A 1 0.90 -22.65 -12.98
C LEU A 1 1.97 -22.22 -13.98
N SER A 2 2.17 -22.89 -15.14
CA SER A 2 3.24 -22.52 -16.09
C SER A 2 3.17 -21.07 -16.60
N LYS A 3 1.96 -20.57 -16.90
CA LYS A 3 1.75 -19.15 -17.28
C LYS A 3 2.11 -18.16 -16.16
N ILE A 4 1.87 -18.52 -14.90
CA ILE A 4 2.21 -17.70 -13.73
C ILE A 4 3.73 -17.65 -13.59
N PHE A 5 4.40 -18.82 -13.60
CA PHE A 5 5.86 -18.88 -13.50
C PHE A 5 6.57 -18.20 -14.68
N LEU A 6 6.06 -18.34 -15.91
CA LEU A 6 6.61 -17.67 -17.08
C LEU A 6 6.42 -16.14 -17.00
N GLY A 7 5.23 -15.67 -16.58
CA GLY A 7 4.97 -14.24 -16.38
C GLY A 7 5.85 -13.63 -15.29
N GLN A 8 6.03 -14.33 -14.17
CA GLN A 8 6.92 -13.92 -13.09
C GLN A 8 8.40 -13.96 -13.51
N GLY A 9 8.81 -14.94 -14.32
CA GLY A 9 10.14 -15.00 -14.91
C GLY A 9 10.43 -13.83 -15.85
N LEU A 10 9.49 -13.49 -16.74
CA LEU A 10 9.59 -12.33 -17.64
C LEU A 10 9.62 -10.98 -16.90
N LYS A 11 8.94 -10.88 -15.75
CA LYS A 11 9.03 -9.72 -14.87
C LYS A 11 10.38 -9.63 -14.17
N ALA A 12 10.88 -10.75 -13.65
CA ALA A 12 12.19 -10.81 -12.97
C ALA A 12 13.35 -10.45 -13.91
N THR A 13 13.21 -10.70 -15.23
CA THR A 13 14.20 -10.31 -16.24
C THR A 13 14.00 -8.89 -16.80
N GLY A 14 12.95 -8.17 -16.40
CA GLY A 14 12.65 -6.82 -16.89
C GLY A 14 12.12 -6.75 -18.33
N ILE A 15 11.77 -7.89 -18.93
CA ILE A 15 11.24 -7.97 -20.31
C ILE A 15 9.75 -7.61 -20.36
N SER A 16 9.04 -7.77 -19.24
CA SER A 16 7.62 -7.42 -19.13
C SER A 16 7.40 -5.92 -18.94
N LYS A 17 6.38 -5.36 -19.61
CA LYS A 17 5.88 -4.01 -19.33
C LYS A 17 5.03 -3.92 -18.06
N ASN A 18 4.70 -5.07 -17.45
CA ASN A 18 3.89 -5.13 -16.23
C ASN A 18 4.72 -4.69 -15.02
N THR A 19 4.18 -3.72 -14.28
CA THR A 19 4.82 -3.01 -13.16
C THR A 19 4.44 -3.55 -11.78
N SER A 20 3.64 -4.62 -11.71
CA SER A 20 3.38 -5.29 -10.44
C SER A 20 4.64 -6.05 -9.96
N PRO A 21 4.96 -5.99 -8.65
CA PRO A 21 6.16 -6.62 -8.11
C PRO A 21 6.16 -8.14 -8.28
N VAL A 22 7.35 -8.69 -8.49
CA VAL A 22 7.57 -10.14 -8.41
C VAL A 22 7.59 -10.56 -6.93
N PRO A 23 6.93 -11.65 -6.52
CA PRO A 23 7.00 -12.15 -5.15
C PRO A 23 8.45 -12.33 -4.67
N PHE A 24 8.71 -12.07 -3.39
CA PHE A 24 10.03 -12.19 -2.77
C PHE A 24 11.13 -11.31 -3.41
N THR A 25 10.76 -10.13 -3.91
CA THR A 25 11.73 -9.12 -4.43
C THR A 25 11.77 -7.83 -3.62
N ALA A 26 10.99 -7.74 -2.53
CA ALA A 26 10.98 -6.57 -1.67
C ALA A 26 12.38 -6.34 -1.05
N PRO A 27 12.85 -5.09 -0.94
CA PRO A 27 14.12 -4.81 -0.27
C PRO A 27 14.05 -5.20 1.20
N LYS A 28 15.19 -5.55 1.80
CA LYS A 28 15.30 -5.55 3.26
C LYS A 28 15.15 -4.10 3.75
N SER A 29 14.39 -3.90 4.82
CA SER A 29 14.14 -2.58 5.39
C SER A 29 14.01 -2.67 6.91
N ILE A 30 13.98 -1.52 7.58
CA ILE A 30 13.69 -1.43 9.01
C ILE A 30 12.30 -1.96 9.38
N PHE A 31 11.42 -2.16 8.39
CA PHE A 31 10.10 -2.77 8.58
C PHE A 31 10.11 -4.29 8.57
N ASN A 32 11.23 -4.91 8.16
CA ASN A 32 11.36 -6.36 8.01
C ASN A 32 12.40 -6.94 8.96
N VAL A 33 12.12 -6.82 10.25
CA VAL A 33 12.97 -7.34 11.32
C VAL A 33 12.13 -8.20 12.27
N PRO A 34 12.76 -9.07 13.08
CA PRO A 34 12.08 -9.75 14.17
C PRO A 34 11.35 -8.73 15.07
N ILE A 35 10.13 -9.07 15.50
CA ILE A 35 9.29 -8.22 16.34
C ILE A 35 9.17 -8.81 17.74
N THR A 36 8.89 -7.97 18.73
CA THR A 36 8.60 -8.41 20.10
C THR A 36 7.09 -8.38 20.36
N GLY A 37 6.65 -8.58 21.61
CA GLY A 37 5.27 -8.36 22.03
C GLY A 37 4.89 -6.88 22.20
N ALA A 38 5.85 -5.96 22.22
CA ALA A 38 5.56 -4.54 22.47
C ALA A 38 4.83 -3.91 21.26
N ARG A 39 3.73 -3.21 21.52
CA ARG A 39 2.90 -2.55 20.49
C ARG A 39 2.86 -1.05 20.72
N ARG A 40 2.83 -0.31 19.62
CA ARG A 40 2.52 1.12 19.59
C ARG A 40 1.48 1.34 18.49
N PHE A 41 0.47 2.14 18.77
CA PHE A 41 -0.64 2.40 17.86
C PHE A 41 -0.81 3.89 17.67
N ALA A 42 -0.90 4.32 16.42
CA ALA A 42 -1.20 5.70 16.06
C ALA A 42 -2.38 5.74 15.09
N ILE A 43 -3.09 6.86 15.08
CA ILE A 43 -4.24 7.10 14.22
C ILE A 43 -4.05 8.39 13.42
N LYS A 44 -4.63 8.43 12.22
CA LYS A 44 -4.81 9.66 11.44
C LYS A 44 -6.18 9.65 10.78
N SER A 45 -6.99 10.67 11.05
CA SER A 45 -8.29 10.88 10.39
C SER A 45 -8.17 11.98 9.35
N MET A 46 -8.78 11.79 8.19
CA MET A 46 -8.85 12.77 7.11
C MET A 46 -10.27 12.84 6.54
N SER A 47 -10.58 13.91 5.78
CA SER A 47 -11.82 13.97 5.02
C SER A 47 -11.76 13.06 3.79
N LEU A 48 -12.71 12.14 3.70
CA LEU A 48 -12.88 11.25 2.55
C LEU A 48 -13.34 12.02 1.31
N SER A 49 -14.21 13.02 1.48
CA SER A 49 -14.64 13.89 0.37
C SER A 49 -13.48 14.69 -0.20
N GLU A 50 -12.62 15.26 0.64
CA GLU A 50 -11.40 15.93 0.21
C GLU A 50 -10.45 14.98 -0.52
N LEU A 51 -10.16 13.80 0.07
CA LEU A 51 -9.28 12.81 -0.55
C LEU A 51 -9.80 12.37 -1.93
N LYS A 52 -11.12 12.20 -2.09
CA LYS A 52 -11.75 11.91 -3.39
C LYS A 52 -11.62 13.07 -4.37
N ALA A 53 -11.80 14.30 -3.92
CA ALA A 53 -11.70 15.48 -4.76
C ALA A 53 -10.27 15.67 -5.30
N ILE A 54 -9.27 15.53 -4.43
CA ILE A 54 -7.84 15.56 -4.80
C ILE A 54 -7.49 14.37 -5.70
N GLY A 55 -7.93 13.16 -5.34
CA GLY A 55 -7.73 11.97 -6.17
C GLY A 55 -8.29 12.13 -7.58
N LYS A 56 -9.47 12.73 -7.74
CA LYS A 56 -10.05 13.03 -9.05
C LYS A 56 -9.18 13.99 -9.87
N GLN A 57 -8.65 15.05 -9.25
CA GLN A 57 -7.75 15.99 -9.92
C GLN A 57 -6.43 15.32 -10.34
N ALA A 58 -5.95 14.36 -9.54
CA ALA A 58 -4.75 13.58 -9.82
C ALA A 58 -4.99 12.32 -10.70
N ASN A 59 -6.21 12.11 -11.19
CA ASN A 59 -6.62 10.90 -11.93
C ASN A 59 -6.31 9.58 -11.18
N ALA A 60 -6.54 9.57 -9.86
CA ALA A 60 -6.24 8.47 -8.95
C ALA A 60 -7.50 7.98 -8.22
N THR A 61 -7.58 6.67 -7.97
CA THR A 61 -8.66 6.10 -7.14
C THR A 61 -8.38 6.36 -5.65
N VAL A 62 -9.39 6.18 -4.79
CA VAL A 62 -9.21 6.26 -3.32
C VAL A 62 -8.13 5.30 -2.83
N ASN A 63 -8.03 4.09 -3.41
CA ASN A 63 -7.01 3.13 -3.05
C ASN A 63 -5.60 3.60 -3.43
N ASP A 64 -5.45 4.19 -4.63
CA ASP A 64 -4.15 4.72 -5.07
C ASP A 64 -3.73 5.91 -4.20
N MET A 65 -4.67 6.77 -3.83
CA MET A 65 -4.43 7.85 -2.87
C MET A 65 -3.97 7.30 -1.52
N VAL A 66 -4.68 6.34 -0.92
CA VAL A 66 -4.26 5.72 0.35
C VAL A 66 -2.83 5.17 0.28
N LEU A 67 -2.50 4.43 -0.77
CA LEU A 67 -1.17 3.87 -0.96
C LEU A 67 -0.10 4.94 -1.17
N ALA A 68 -0.41 6.01 -1.91
CA ALA A 68 0.50 7.12 -2.15
C ALA A 68 0.77 7.96 -0.89
N LEU A 69 -0.24 8.18 -0.05
CA LEU A 69 -0.08 8.86 1.23
C LEU A 69 0.78 8.03 2.19
N CYS A 70 0.49 6.72 2.31
CA CYS A 70 1.33 5.80 3.08
C CYS A 70 2.77 5.75 2.54
N SER A 71 2.95 5.70 1.21
CA SER A 71 4.27 5.72 0.60
C SER A 71 5.04 7.00 0.92
N GLY A 72 4.40 8.17 0.83
CA GLY A 72 4.99 9.45 1.21
C GLY A 72 5.43 9.49 2.67
N ALA A 73 4.55 9.03 3.57
CA ALA A 73 4.84 8.96 5.00
C ALA A 73 6.02 8.03 5.31
N LEU A 74 6.01 6.81 4.75
CA LEU A 74 7.07 5.82 4.95
C LEU A 74 8.40 6.30 4.35
N ARG A 75 8.37 6.92 3.17
CA ARG A 75 9.58 7.51 2.55
C ARG A 75 10.17 8.57 3.46
N LYS A 76 9.37 9.53 3.93
CA LYS A 76 9.84 10.60 4.82
C LYS A 76 10.44 10.03 6.10
N TYR A 77 9.73 9.12 6.76
CA TYR A 77 10.20 8.46 7.98
C TYR A 77 11.53 7.72 7.77
N MET A 78 11.67 6.95 6.69
CA MET A 78 12.93 6.25 6.40
C MET A 78 14.07 7.19 6.02
N LEU A 79 13.80 8.32 5.37
CA LEU A 79 14.83 9.34 5.09
C LEU A 79 15.37 9.93 6.39
N GLU A 80 14.50 10.29 7.34
CA GLU A 80 14.91 10.81 8.64
C GLU A 80 15.74 9.80 9.45
N LYS A 81 15.43 8.51 9.31
CA LYS A 81 16.21 7.43 9.94
C LYS A 81 17.46 7.03 9.15
N ASN A 82 17.78 7.69 8.03
CA ASN A 82 18.85 7.31 7.10
C ASN A 82 18.78 5.83 6.66
N ALA A 83 17.57 5.32 6.50
CA ALA A 83 17.27 3.90 6.32
C ALA A 83 16.48 3.59 5.04
N LEU A 84 16.29 4.58 4.16
CA LEU A 84 15.57 4.39 2.91
C LEU A 84 16.36 3.47 1.95
N PRO A 85 15.81 2.32 1.52
CA PRO A 85 16.47 1.47 0.54
C PRO A 85 16.52 2.11 -0.85
N LYS A 86 17.50 1.71 -1.67
CA LYS A 86 17.58 2.14 -3.09
C LYS A 86 16.39 1.62 -3.93
N LYS A 87 15.93 0.40 -3.62
CA LYS A 87 14.73 -0.18 -4.23
C LYS A 87 13.49 0.31 -3.48
N SER A 88 12.38 0.41 -4.19
CA SER A 88 11.10 0.76 -3.60
C SER A 88 10.60 -0.30 -2.62
N LEU A 89 9.85 0.13 -1.60
CA LEU A 89 9.10 -0.78 -0.75
C LEU A 89 7.93 -1.41 -1.52
N ILE A 90 7.61 -2.64 -1.15
CA ILE A 90 6.47 -3.40 -1.65
C ILE A 90 5.42 -3.51 -0.56
N ALA A 91 4.19 -3.11 -0.85
CA ALA A 91 3.04 -3.32 0.02
C ALA A 91 2.31 -4.62 -0.34
N SER A 92 1.90 -5.36 0.67
CA SER A 92 0.86 -6.39 0.54
C SER A 92 -0.50 -5.73 0.74
N VAL A 93 -1.36 -5.81 -0.27
CA VAL A 93 -2.68 -5.16 -0.27
C VAL A 93 -3.77 -6.22 -0.43
N PRO A 94 -4.66 -6.40 0.56
CA PRO A 94 -5.80 -7.29 0.42
C PRO A 94 -6.78 -6.76 -0.63
N VAL A 95 -7.22 -7.63 -1.53
CA VAL A 95 -8.25 -7.36 -2.54
C VAL A 95 -9.36 -8.39 -2.44
N SER A 96 -10.60 -7.93 -2.56
CA SER A 96 -11.78 -8.80 -2.60
C SER A 96 -11.89 -9.46 -3.97
N VAL A 97 -11.77 -10.79 -4.03
CA VAL A 97 -12.10 -11.60 -5.21
C VAL A 97 -13.50 -12.17 -5.03
N ARG A 98 -14.52 -11.36 -5.32
CA ARG A 98 -15.90 -11.82 -5.24
C ARG A 98 -16.22 -12.66 -6.49
N GLN A 99 -16.07 -13.99 -6.41
CA GLN A 99 -16.63 -14.88 -7.43
C GLN A 99 -18.15 -14.97 -7.25
N VAL A 100 -18.89 -14.84 -8.36
CA VAL A 100 -20.33 -15.11 -8.42
C VAL A 100 -20.53 -16.57 -8.03
N ASN A 101 -21.25 -16.85 -6.93
CA ASN A 101 -21.65 -18.18 -6.41
C ASN A 101 -20.81 -18.88 -5.31
N ARG A 102 -20.05 -18.17 -4.45
CA ARG A 102 -19.53 -18.78 -3.20
C ARG A 102 -19.63 -17.84 -1.98
N THR A 103 -20.18 -18.34 -0.87
CA THR A 103 -20.22 -17.69 0.45
C THR A 103 -18.92 -17.91 1.21
N GLY A 104 -18.30 -16.84 1.72
CA GLY A 104 -17.05 -16.86 2.50
C GLY A 104 -16.16 -15.65 2.22
N ASN A 105 -15.31 -15.26 3.18
CA ASN A 105 -14.40 -14.11 3.06
C ASN A 105 -13.26 -14.44 2.06
N GLN A 106 -13.52 -14.26 0.77
CA GLN A 106 -12.55 -14.51 -0.30
C GLN A 106 -11.66 -13.28 -0.49
N ILE A 107 -10.67 -13.16 0.40
CA ILE A 107 -9.62 -12.13 0.33
C ILE A 107 -8.38 -12.76 -0.29
N THR A 108 -7.90 -12.18 -1.39
CA THR A 108 -6.57 -12.47 -1.95
C THR A 108 -5.67 -11.26 -1.72
N TYR A 109 -4.34 -11.43 -1.74
CA TYR A 109 -3.39 -10.35 -1.60
C TYR A 109 -2.72 -10.03 -2.95
N VAL A 110 -2.61 -8.74 -3.28
CA VAL A 110 -1.73 -8.25 -4.36
C VAL A 110 -0.47 -7.63 -3.75
N ALA A 111 0.65 -7.74 -4.48
CA ALA A 111 1.80 -6.89 -4.24
C ALA A 111 1.65 -5.58 -5.00
N ALA A 112 1.93 -4.44 -4.35
CA ALA A 112 1.96 -3.13 -4.98
C ALA A 112 3.32 -2.47 -4.73
N ASP A 113 3.95 -1.97 -5.79
CA ASP A 113 5.13 -1.13 -5.66
C ASP A 113 4.70 0.23 -5.10
N LEU A 114 5.26 0.63 -3.96
CA LEU A 114 4.96 1.92 -3.33
C LEU A 114 5.72 3.09 -3.96
N ALA A 115 6.60 2.85 -4.93
CA ALA A 115 7.52 3.84 -5.50
C ALA A 115 8.22 4.72 -4.44
N THR A 116 8.65 4.17 -3.29
CA THR A 116 9.27 4.96 -2.20
C THR A 116 10.65 5.52 -2.57
N ASN A 117 11.24 5.05 -3.66
CA ASN A 117 12.46 5.59 -4.25
C ASN A 117 12.21 6.82 -5.15
N GLU A 118 10.95 7.15 -5.46
CA GLU A 118 10.56 8.34 -6.23
C GLU A 118 10.36 9.55 -5.30
N PRO A 119 11.15 10.63 -5.44
CA PRO A 119 10.98 11.85 -4.65
C PRO A 119 9.74 12.66 -5.04
N ASP A 120 9.35 12.70 -6.32
CA ASP A 120 8.22 13.52 -6.76
C ASP A 120 6.87 12.88 -6.42
N SER A 121 5.98 13.64 -5.75
CA SER A 121 4.72 13.11 -5.22
C SER A 121 3.76 12.64 -6.32
N MET A 122 3.68 13.39 -7.41
CA MET A 122 2.77 13.09 -8.53
C MET A 122 3.27 11.91 -9.37
N THR A 123 4.56 11.87 -9.67
CA THR A 123 5.22 10.74 -10.34
C THR A 123 5.10 9.46 -9.51
N ARG A 124 5.28 9.57 -8.18
CA ARG A 124 5.10 8.46 -7.26
C ARG A 124 3.65 7.95 -7.27
N LEU A 125 2.66 8.85 -7.16
CA LEU A 125 1.24 8.49 -7.24
C LEU A 125 0.90 7.76 -8.55
N ALA A 126 1.39 8.27 -9.69
CA ALA A 126 1.17 7.65 -10.99
C ALA A 126 1.80 6.25 -11.09
N LYS A 127 3.03 6.06 -10.60
CA LYS A 127 3.71 4.75 -10.54
C LYS A 127 2.95 3.75 -9.67
N ILE A 128 2.47 4.19 -8.51
CA ILE A 128 1.65 3.35 -7.62
C ILE A 128 0.36 2.94 -8.32
N GLY A 129 -0.36 3.88 -8.96
CA GLY A 129 -1.59 3.60 -9.69
C GLY A 129 -1.40 2.62 -10.84
N ALA A 130 -0.27 2.70 -11.56
CA ALA A 130 0.09 1.71 -12.58
C ALA A 130 0.34 0.32 -11.96
N SER A 131 1.12 0.25 -10.88
CA SER A 131 1.42 -1.01 -10.20
C SER A 131 0.18 -1.70 -9.65
N THR A 132 -0.75 -0.95 -9.03
CA THR A 132 -1.99 -1.50 -8.48
C THR A 132 -2.95 -1.97 -9.57
N LYS A 133 -3.00 -1.27 -10.71
CA LYS A 133 -3.78 -1.69 -11.89
C LYS A 133 -3.25 -3.01 -12.44
N ASP A 134 -1.94 -3.08 -12.69
CA ASP A 134 -1.30 -4.28 -13.25
C ASP A 134 -1.44 -5.50 -12.32
N ALA A 135 -1.36 -5.30 -11.01
CA ALA A 135 -1.52 -6.37 -10.04
C ALA A 135 -2.96 -6.92 -9.98
N LYS A 136 -3.98 -6.04 -10.14
CA LYS A 136 -5.39 -6.46 -10.22
C LYS A 136 -5.68 -7.24 -11.51
N GLU A 137 -5.13 -6.79 -12.64
CA GLU A 137 -5.26 -7.48 -13.93
C GLU A 137 -4.64 -8.88 -13.88
N GLU A 138 -3.49 -9.04 -13.22
CA GLU A 138 -2.85 -10.35 -13.05
C GLU A 138 -3.70 -11.32 -12.22
N ILE A 139 -4.29 -10.86 -11.10
CA ILE A 139 -5.19 -11.71 -10.31
C ILE A 139 -6.45 -12.08 -11.11
N GLY A 140 -7.02 -11.14 -11.85
CA GLY A 140 -8.19 -11.40 -12.69
C GLY A 140 -7.95 -12.44 -13.80
N ALA A 141 -6.70 -12.57 -14.24
CA ALA A 141 -6.28 -13.51 -15.28
C ALA A 141 -5.93 -14.92 -14.75
N VAL A 142 -5.88 -15.11 -13.43
CA VAL A 142 -5.45 -16.36 -12.79
C VAL A 142 -6.68 -17.13 -12.28
N SER A 143 -6.82 -18.40 -12.67
CA SER A 143 -7.88 -19.27 -12.13
C SER A 143 -7.69 -19.49 -10.62
N SER A 144 -8.80 -19.62 -9.88
CA SER A 144 -8.79 -19.85 -8.42
C SER A 144 -7.88 -21.00 -7.98
N ASP A 145 -7.83 -22.07 -8.78
CA ASP A 145 -7.03 -23.25 -8.49
C ASP A 145 -5.53 -23.00 -8.66
N ALA A 146 -5.16 -22.17 -9.64
CA ALA A 146 -3.78 -21.77 -9.88
C ALA A 146 -3.29 -20.78 -8.81
N ALA A 147 -4.15 -19.86 -8.34
CA ALA A 147 -3.86 -18.98 -7.21
C ALA A 147 -3.68 -19.78 -5.91
N THR A 148 -4.57 -20.74 -5.64
CA THR A 148 -4.52 -21.62 -4.46
C THR A 148 -3.24 -22.46 -4.47
N SER A 149 -2.92 -23.09 -5.60
CA SER A 149 -1.70 -23.90 -5.75
C SER A 149 -0.43 -23.07 -5.55
N PHE A 150 -0.40 -21.85 -6.09
CA PHE A 150 0.73 -20.94 -5.89
C PHE A 150 0.87 -20.50 -4.42
N ALA A 151 -0.25 -20.17 -3.76
CA ALA A 151 -0.27 -19.82 -2.35
C ALA A 151 0.21 -20.97 -1.45
N VAL A 152 -0.16 -22.22 -1.76
CA VAL A 152 0.31 -23.42 -1.05
C VAL A 152 1.82 -23.60 -1.23
N ILE A 153 2.34 -23.46 -2.45
CA ILE A 153 3.79 -23.56 -2.71
C ILE A 153 4.56 -22.46 -1.99
N ALA A 154 4.09 -21.21 -2.06
CA ALA A 154 4.72 -20.08 -1.38
C ALA A 154 4.72 -20.26 0.15
N GLN A 155 3.60 -20.70 0.73
CA GLN A 155 3.52 -21.01 2.16
C GLN A 155 4.43 -22.18 2.55
N GLY A 156 4.50 -23.24 1.72
CA GLY A 156 5.42 -24.35 1.94
C GLY A 156 6.89 -23.89 1.95
N LEU A 157 7.27 -23.00 1.04
CA LEU A 157 8.62 -22.44 1.00
C LEU A 157 8.92 -21.57 2.25
N VAL A 158 7.97 -20.76 2.68
CA VAL A 158 8.08 -19.98 3.93
C VAL A 158 8.20 -20.90 5.15
N ALA A 159 7.39 -21.96 5.24
CA ALA A 159 7.44 -22.91 6.34
C ALA A 159 8.80 -23.63 6.42
N VAL A 160 9.33 -24.10 5.28
CA VAL A 160 10.65 -24.74 5.20
C VAL A 160 11.77 -23.77 5.60
N THR A 161 11.73 -22.54 5.07
CA THR A 161 12.76 -21.53 5.39
C THR A 161 12.70 -21.07 6.85
N ASN A 162 11.51 -21.01 7.45
CA ASN A 162 11.34 -20.78 8.88
C ASN A 162 11.92 -21.94 9.71
N GLN A 163 11.58 -23.20 9.38
CA GLN A 163 12.09 -24.38 10.08
C GLN A 163 13.62 -24.47 10.05
N LEU A 164 14.23 -24.05 8.95
CA LEU A 164 15.69 -24.08 8.76
C LEU A 164 16.40 -22.82 9.30
N ASN A 165 15.70 -21.88 9.95
CA ASN A 165 16.23 -20.57 10.35
C ASN A 165 16.90 -19.79 9.18
N MET A 166 16.45 -20.05 7.96
CA MET A 166 16.95 -19.47 6.71
C MET A 166 16.17 -18.25 6.26
N THR A 167 15.32 -17.69 7.12
CA THR A 167 14.45 -16.54 6.83
C THR A 167 15.22 -15.30 6.38
N ASN A 168 16.49 -15.17 6.78
CA ASN A 168 17.37 -14.09 6.36
C ASN A 168 17.97 -14.25 4.95
N LEU A 169 17.82 -15.41 4.30
CA LEU A 169 18.42 -15.70 2.99
C LEU A 169 17.52 -15.29 1.81
N LEU A 170 16.21 -15.18 2.02
CA LEU A 170 15.28 -14.71 1.00
C LEU A 170 14.87 -13.25 1.27
N PRO A 171 14.71 -12.42 0.22
CA PRO A 171 14.09 -11.12 0.39
C PRO A 171 12.64 -11.28 0.90
N PRO A 172 12.14 -10.33 1.71
CA PRO A 172 10.75 -10.37 2.17
C PRO A 172 9.76 -10.43 1.00
N ALA A 173 8.60 -11.05 1.22
CA ALA A 173 7.52 -11.01 0.24
C ALA A 173 6.93 -9.60 0.09
N ALA A 174 6.84 -8.85 1.20
CA ALA A 174 6.41 -7.46 1.25
C ALA A 174 7.02 -6.77 2.49
N ASN A 175 7.18 -5.44 2.42
CA ASN A 175 7.71 -4.63 3.51
C ASN A 175 6.65 -4.27 4.56
N VAL A 176 5.43 -4.02 4.08
CA VAL A 176 4.32 -3.52 4.90
C VAL A 176 3.01 -4.09 4.37
N THR A 177 2.05 -4.32 5.25
CA THR A 177 0.67 -4.61 4.86
C THR A 177 -0.14 -3.32 4.92
N ILE A 178 -0.82 -2.98 3.82
CA ILE A 178 -1.71 -1.82 3.75
C ILE A 178 -3.09 -2.31 3.31
N SER A 179 -4.09 -2.16 4.19
CA SER A 179 -5.47 -2.55 3.90
C SER A 179 -6.38 -1.34 3.88
N ASN A 180 -7.33 -1.29 2.95
CA ASN A 180 -8.36 -0.27 2.87
C ASN A 180 -9.73 -0.94 2.83
N VAL A 181 -10.51 -0.76 3.90
CA VAL A 181 -11.81 -1.39 4.11
C VAL A 181 -12.89 -0.32 3.99
N PRO A 182 -13.75 -0.37 2.96
CA PRO A 182 -14.90 0.53 2.90
C PRO A 182 -15.84 0.26 4.08
N GLY A 183 -16.09 1.29 4.88
CA GLY A 183 -17.07 1.19 5.97
C GLY A 183 -18.40 1.88 5.67
N PRO A 184 -19.29 1.97 6.68
CA PRO A 184 -20.65 2.47 6.54
C PRO A 184 -20.69 3.93 6.06
N ARG A 185 -21.64 4.23 5.16
CA ARG A 185 -21.88 5.61 4.68
C ARG A 185 -22.88 6.39 5.53
N GLN A 186 -23.69 5.69 6.31
CA GLN A 186 -24.69 6.26 7.19
C GLN A 186 -24.19 6.22 8.65
N PRO A 187 -24.53 7.23 9.47
CA PRO A 187 -24.16 7.21 10.88
C PRO A 187 -24.71 5.98 11.60
N LEU A 188 -23.86 5.33 12.39
CA LEU A 188 -24.25 4.21 13.23
C LEU A 188 -24.49 4.66 14.67
N TYR A 189 -25.32 3.90 15.38
CA TYR A 189 -25.68 4.17 16.77
C TYR A 189 -25.64 2.88 17.60
N PHE A 190 -25.20 3.00 18.86
CA PHE A 190 -25.41 2.00 19.90
C PHE A 190 -26.47 2.52 20.86
N GLY A 191 -27.72 2.07 20.69
CA GLY A 191 -28.86 2.71 21.32
C GLY A 191 -29.00 4.16 20.84
N GLN A 192 -28.87 5.13 21.76
CA GLN A 192 -28.90 6.56 21.45
C GLN A 192 -27.50 7.16 21.23
N ALA A 193 -26.42 6.42 21.49
CA ALA A 193 -25.06 6.91 21.33
C ALA A 193 -24.63 6.83 19.86
N LYS A 194 -24.35 7.98 19.24
CA LYS A 194 -23.83 8.05 17.86
C LYS A 194 -22.36 7.63 17.83
N MET A 195 -21.99 6.76 16.90
CA MET A 195 -20.58 6.45 16.64
C MET A 195 -19.91 7.66 15.99
N GLU A 196 -18.85 8.18 16.62
CA GLU A 196 -18.09 9.34 16.13
C GLU A 196 -16.94 8.94 15.20
N ALA A 197 -16.27 7.83 15.50
CA ALA A 197 -15.14 7.33 14.72
C ALA A 197 -15.03 5.81 14.81
N SER A 198 -14.31 5.22 13.85
CA SER A 198 -13.96 3.79 13.84
C SER A 198 -12.49 3.66 13.46
N TYR A 199 -11.66 3.18 14.38
CA TYR A 199 -10.22 3.04 14.16
C TYR A 199 -9.85 1.56 14.07
N PRO A 200 -9.35 1.08 12.91
CA PRO A 200 -9.04 -0.32 12.74
C PRO A 200 -7.74 -0.68 13.46
N LEU A 201 -7.82 -1.62 14.40
CA LEU A 201 -6.67 -2.15 15.11
C LEU A 201 -6.28 -3.50 14.51
N SER A 202 -5.18 -3.51 13.78
CA SER A 202 -4.70 -4.69 13.04
C SER A 202 -3.64 -5.47 13.82
N VAL A 203 -3.18 -6.58 13.25
CA VAL A 203 -2.16 -7.47 13.83
C VAL A 203 -0.84 -7.37 13.08
N LEU A 204 0.25 -7.58 13.80
CA LEU A 204 1.59 -7.75 13.22
C LEU A 204 1.86 -9.24 12.99
N ILE A 205 2.61 -9.51 11.95
CA ILE A 205 3.14 -10.84 11.63
C ILE A 205 4.64 -10.77 11.81
N ASP A 206 5.25 -11.83 12.33
CA ASP A 206 6.71 -11.90 12.48
C ASP A 206 7.43 -11.55 11.17
N GLY A 207 8.44 -10.68 11.27
CA GLY A 207 9.13 -10.13 10.10
C GLY A 207 8.42 -8.96 9.41
N GLN A 208 7.31 -8.45 9.95
CA GLN A 208 6.68 -7.19 9.57
C GLN A 208 6.37 -6.34 10.81
N SER A 209 7.16 -5.29 11.02
CA SER A 209 7.06 -4.44 12.21
C SER A 209 6.01 -3.33 12.11
N LEU A 210 5.31 -3.23 10.97
CA LEU A 210 4.29 -2.22 10.71
C LEU A 210 3.12 -2.81 9.91
N ASN A 211 1.90 -2.48 10.32
CA ASN A 211 0.67 -2.71 9.58
C ASN A 211 -0.14 -1.42 9.54
N ILE A 212 -0.62 -1.05 8.37
CA ILE A 212 -1.49 0.12 8.18
C ILE A 212 -2.84 -0.38 7.71
N THR A 213 -3.89 -0.15 8.49
CA THR A 213 -5.27 -0.47 8.10
C THR A 213 -6.06 0.82 8.03
N VAL A 214 -6.85 0.98 6.98
CA VAL A 214 -7.64 2.16 6.71
C VAL A 214 -9.09 1.75 6.65
N VAL A 215 -9.96 2.49 7.34
CA VAL A 215 -11.41 2.31 7.23
C VAL A 215 -12.05 3.65 6.91
N SER A 216 -13.12 3.64 6.11
CA SER A 216 -13.93 4.85 5.93
C SER A 216 -15.21 4.80 6.75
N TYR A 217 -15.63 5.92 7.34
CA TYR A 217 -16.91 6.02 8.04
C TYR A 217 -17.57 7.37 7.76
N CYS A 218 -18.78 7.37 7.18
CA CYS A 218 -19.41 8.60 6.69
C CYS A 218 -18.47 9.40 5.76
N ASP A 219 -17.98 10.56 6.21
CA ASP A 219 -17.00 11.39 5.50
C ASP A 219 -15.57 11.29 6.07
N SER A 220 -15.30 10.42 7.05
CA SER A 220 -13.93 10.16 7.50
C SER A 220 -13.28 9.04 6.69
N ILE A 221 -11.97 9.16 6.53
CA ILE A 221 -11.08 8.05 6.24
C ILE A 221 -10.01 7.99 7.33
N ASP A 222 -9.99 6.88 8.05
CA ASP A 222 -9.28 6.70 9.31
C ASP A 222 -8.18 5.66 9.14
N PHE A 223 -6.93 6.10 9.28
CA PHE A 223 -5.73 5.26 9.24
C PHE A 223 -5.41 4.80 10.67
N GLY A 224 -5.32 3.48 10.86
CA GLY A 224 -4.76 2.85 12.05
C GLY A 224 -3.40 2.23 11.74
N LEU A 225 -2.37 2.69 12.44
CA LEU A 225 -0.99 2.24 12.28
C LEU A 225 -0.60 1.41 13.50
N MET A 226 -0.52 0.09 13.34
CA MET A 226 -0.03 -0.83 14.35
C MET A 226 1.46 -1.09 14.12
N ALA A 227 2.29 -0.87 15.14
CA ALA A 227 3.73 -1.04 15.04
C ALA A 227 4.34 -1.80 16.21
N CYS A 228 5.45 -2.50 15.95
CA CYS A 228 6.31 -3.05 16.99
C CYS A 228 7.07 -1.89 17.63
N ARG A 229 6.80 -1.60 18.90
CA ARG A 229 7.36 -0.41 19.58
C ARG A 229 8.88 -0.43 19.62
N ASP A 230 9.48 -1.60 19.78
CA ASP A 230 10.94 -1.74 19.90
C ASP A 230 11.65 -1.52 18.56
N THR A 231 10.92 -1.61 17.44
CA THR A 231 11.43 -1.33 16.08
C THR A 231 11.08 0.08 15.62
N ILE A 232 9.84 0.52 15.87
CA ILE A 232 9.29 1.80 15.45
C ILE A 232 8.76 2.48 16.71
N ALA A 233 9.69 3.13 17.42
CA ALA A 233 9.36 3.79 18.66
C ALA A 233 8.46 5.02 18.43
N ASP A 234 8.49 5.67 17.27
CA ASP A 234 7.80 6.92 16.97
C ASP A 234 6.80 6.79 15.79
N VAL A 235 5.90 5.80 15.87
CA VAL A 235 4.88 5.52 14.83
C VAL A 235 3.92 6.68 14.59
N GLU A 236 3.69 7.54 15.58
CA GLU A 236 2.89 8.77 15.46
C GLU A 236 3.45 9.71 14.39
N LYS A 237 4.78 9.79 14.23
CA LYS A 237 5.37 10.59 13.15
C LYS A 237 4.96 10.08 11.78
N ILE A 238 4.86 8.75 11.61
CA ILE A 238 4.38 8.18 10.35
C ILE A 238 2.92 8.59 10.12
N ALA A 239 2.09 8.61 11.16
CA ALA A 239 0.71 9.07 11.08
C ALA A 239 0.62 10.57 10.70
N ASP A 240 1.49 11.43 11.26
CA ASP A 240 1.57 12.84 10.90
C ASP A 240 2.00 13.04 9.44
N TYR A 241 2.98 12.26 8.98
CA TYR A 241 3.50 12.36 7.61
C TYR A 241 2.50 11.92 6.53
N ILE A 242 1.39 11.27 6.90
CA ILE A 242 0.28 10.98 5.97
C ILE A 242 -0.39 12.28 5.50
N GLU A 243 -0.58 13.25 6.39
CA GLU A 243 -1.17 14.54 6.03
C GLU A 243 -0.19 15.37 5.20
N GLU A 244 1.09 15.39 5.58
CA GLU A 244 2.12 16.05 4.78
C GLU A 244 2.26 15.44 3.37
N ALA A 245 2.07 14.12 3.24
CA ALA A 245 2.05 13.47 1.94
C ALA A 245 0.87 13.95 1.07
N MET A 246 -0.27 14.28 1.68
CA MET A 246 -1.42 14.87 0.98
C MET A 246 -1.08 16.28 0.50
N ASP A 247 -0.45 17.09 1.34
CA ASP A 247 0.00 18.43 0.98
C ASP A 247 1.00 18.40 -0.18
N GLY A 248 1.90 17.41 -0.18
CA GLY A 248 2.81 17.18 -1.31
C GLY A 248 2.08 16.87 -2.62
N ILE A 249 0.97 16.14 -2.60
CA ILE A 249 0.14 15.87 -3.79
C ILE A 249 -0.61 17.14 -4.22
N LYS A 250 -1.23 17.87 -3.28
CA LYS A 250 -1.90 19.15 -3.55
C LYS A 250 -0.96 20.15 -4.21
N GLY A 251 0.26 20.28 -3.68
CA GLY A 251 1.30 21.12 -4.24
C GLY A 251 1.70 20.71 -5.66
N GLY A 252 1.82 19.39 -5.90
CA GLY A 252 2.08 18.86 -7.24
C GLY A 252 1.00 19.20 -8.27
N ILE A 253 -0.27 19.06 -7.90
CA ILE A 253 -1.42 19.44 -8.75
C ILE A 253 -1.38 20.95 -9.06
N TYR A 254 -1.15 21.77 -8.04
CA TYR A 254 -1.06 23.23 -8.21
C TYR A 254 0.05 23.61 -9.20
N MET A 255 1.24 23.00 -9.07
CA MET A 255 2.35 23.25 -9.98
C MET A 255 2.07 22.81 -11.42
N GLN A 256 1.38 21.67 -11.62
CA GLN A 256 0.98 21.22 -12.95
C GLN A 256 -0.01 22.20 -13.62
N GLY A 257 -0.96 22.75 -12.85
CA GLY A 257 -1.88 23.78 -13.35
C GLY A 257 -1.15 25.04 -13.80
N LEU A 258 -0.21 25.55 -13.00
CA LEU A 258 0.60 26.72 -13.36
C LEU A 258 1.42 26.53 -14.64
N LEU A 259 1.92 25.32 -14.91
CA LEU A 259 2.68 25.02 -16.13
C LEU A 259 1.79 24.99 -17.36
N GLN A 260 0.58 24.41 -17.26
CA GLN A 260 -0.40 24.38 -18.36
C GLN A 260 -0.87 25.79 -18.73
N ASP A 261 -1.09 26.66 -17.75
CA ASP A 261 -1.49 28.05 -17.99
C ASP A 261 -0.37 28.84 -18.70
N LYS A 262 0.90 28.61 -18.35
CA LYS A 262 2.04 29.23 -19.03
C LYS A 262 2.15 28.80 -20.49
N ASP A 263 2.00 27.51 -20.77
CA ASP A 263 2.07 27.01 -22.15
C ASP A 263 0.94 27.56 -23.03
N ASN A 264 -0.25 27.81 -22.45
CA ASN A 264 -1.38 28.43 -23.15
C ASN A 264 -1.24 29.94 -23.39
N THR A 265 -0.28 30.62 -22.75
CA THR A 265 -0.08 32.08 -22.86
C THR A 265 1.08 32.49 -23.78
N LEU A 266 1.85 31.52 -24.29
CA LEU A 266 2.89 31.79 -25.28
C LEU A 266 2.25 31.96 -26.67
N PRO A 267 2.38 33.13 -27.33
CA PRO A 267 1.84 33.29 -28.68
C PRO A 267 2.56 32.31 -29.62
N HIS A 268 1.78 31.50 -30.34
CA HIS A 268 2.29 30.71 -31.46
C HIS A 268 3.05 31.66 -32.39
N LYS A 269 4.38 31.55 -32.42
CA LYS A 269 5.19 32.20 -33.45
C LYS A 269 4.84 31.55 -34.78
N SER A 270 4.02 32.25 -35.57
CA SER A 270 3.78 32.01 -36.99
C SER A 270 5.04 32.25 -37.81
#